data_AF-A0A968RHF0-F1
#
_entry.id   AF-A0A968RHF0-F1
#
_cell.length_a   1.000
_cell.length_b   1.000
_cell.length_c   1.000
_cell.angle_alpha   90.00
_cell.angle_beta   90.00
_cell.angle_gamma   90.00
#
_symmetry.space_group_name_H-M   'P 1'
#
loop_
_entity.id
_entity.type
_entity.pdbx_description
1 polymer ?
#
loop_
_entity_poly.entity_id
_entity_poly.type
_entity_poly.pdbx_seq_one_letter_code
_entity_poly.pdbx_strand_id
1 'polypeptide(L)' 'MLDFEMKKLQKMKQENTKKSKPTPKLEEGLDYYMEHGLFVLTAHYLLKRGYCCKNGCRHCPYREKEIGTSLT' A
#
# COMPACT_ATOMS: atom_id res chain seq x y z
N MET A 1 28.88 37.67 -18.68
CA MET A 1 29.36 37.07 -17.41
C MET A 1 28.20 36.86 -16.44
N LEU A 2 27.29 37.83 -16.30
CA LEU A 2 26.03 37.74 -15.56
C LEU A 2 25.04 36.67 -16.11
N ASP A 3 25.12 36.30 -17.39
CA ASP A 3 24.26 35.28 -18.00
C ASP A 3 24.62 33.85 -17.61
N PHE A 4 25.89 33.62 -17.24
CA PHE A 4 26.39 32.30 -16.83
C PHE A 4 25.94 31.96 -15.40
N GLU A 5 25.79 32.98 -14.57
CA GLU A 5 25.40 32.88 -13.16
C GLU A 5 23.89 32.67 -13.00
N MET A 6 23.08 33.32 -13.86
CA MET A 6 21.62 33.14 -13.88
C MET A 6 21.19 31.73 -14.30
N LYS A 7 21.94 31.05 -15.17
CA LYS A 7 21.67 29.66 -15.57
C LYS A 7 21.97 28.64 -14.45
N LYS A 8 22.82 29.00 -13.47
CA LYS A 8 23.17 28.13 -12.33
C LYS A 8 22.04 28.04 -11.31
N LEU A 9 21.29 29.13 -11.11
CA LEU A 9 20.16 29.19 -10.17
C LEU A 9 18.90 28.48 -10.69
N GLN A 10 18.70 28.42 -12.01
CA GLN A 10 17.57 27.70 -12.61
C GLN A 10 17.68 26.17 -12.47
N LYS A 11 18.89 25.64 -12.32
CA LYS A 11 19.14 24.20 -12.27
C LYS A 11 18.79 23.55 -10.92
N MET A 12 18.61 24.33 -9.85
CA MET A 12 18.33 23.82 -8.50
C MET A 12 16.82 23.67 -8.18
N LYS A 13 15.91 24.21 -9.00
CA LYS A 13 14.46 24.12 -8.76
C LYS A 13 13.77 22.91 -9.39
N GLN A 14 14.41 22.22 -10.33
CA GLN A 14 13.75 21.18 -11.14
C GLN A 14 13.92 19.74 -10.64
N GLU A 15 14.61 19.53 -9.53
CA GLU A 15 14.87 18.18 -9.01
C GLU A 15 13.98 17.78 -7.82
N ASN A 16 13.22 18.72 -7.24
CA ASN A 16 12.35 18.49 -6.07
C ASN A 16 10.86 18.26 -6.43
N THR A 17 10.59 17.71 -7.61
CA THR A 17 9.22 17.39 -8.07
C THR A 17 9.12 15.98 -8.65
N LYS A 18 10.12 15.12 -8.43
CA LYS A 18 10.17 13.79 -9.02
C LYS A 18 9.62 12.73 -8.07
N LYS A 19 8.31 12.51 -8.20
CA LYS A 19 7.56 11.25 -7.97
C LYS A 19 7.47 10.74 -6.53
N SER A 20 6.55 11.31 -5.75
CA SER A 20 5.84 10.49 -4.75
C SER A 20 4.99 9.47 -5.52
N LYS A 21 5.27 8.17 -5.36
CA LYS A 21 4.37 7.13 -5.88
C LYS A 21 2.97 7.40 -5.33
N PRO A 22 1.89 7.30 -6.13
CA PRO A 22 0.55 7.43 -5.59
C PRO A 22 0.37 6.33 -4.55
N THR A 23 0.24 6.73 -3.29
CA THR A 23 -0.16 5.81 -2.24
C THR A 23 -1.57 5.32 -2.59
N PRO A 24 -1.83 4.01 -2.56
CA PRO A 24 -3.17 3.52 -2.80
C PRO A 24 -4.09 4.16 -1.77
N LYS A 25 -5.11 4.89 -2.25
CA LYS A 25 -6.15 5.42 -1.36
C LYS A 25 -6.81 4.25 -0.66
N LEU A 26 -6.87 4.33 0.67
CA LEU A 26 -7.59 3.40 1.52
C LEU A 26 -9.00 3.95 1.72
N GLU A 27 -10.00 3.09 1.54
CA GLU A 27 -11.40 3.43 1.74
C GLU A 27 -11.91 2.79 3.04
N GLU A 28 -12.44 3.61 3.95
CA GLU A 28 -13.04 3.13 5.20
C GLU A 28 -14.34 2.36 4.89
N GLY A 29 -14.56 1.23 5.56
CA GLY A 29 -15.65 0.30 5.28
C GLY A 29 -15.33 -0.76 4.23
N LEU A 30 -14.40 -0.49 3.29
CA LEU A 30 -13.94 -1.46 2.29
C LEU A 30 -12.57 -2.03 2.60
N ASP A 31 -11.54 -1.19 2.73
CA ASP A 31 -10.15 -1.62 2.96
C ASP A 31 -9.84 -1.80 4.45
N TYR A 32 -10.48 -1.00 5.31
CA TYR A 32 -10.32 -1.07 6.76
C TYR A 32 -11.56 -0.54 7.49
N TYR A 33 -11.65 -0.81 8.79
CA TYR A 33 -12.58 -0.13 9.69
C TYR A 33 -11.90 0.11 11.05
N MET A 34 -12.46 1.01 11.86
CA MET A 34 -11.97 1.28 13.22
C MET A 34 -12.69 0.40 14.24
N GLU A 35 -11.93 -0.32 15.06
CA GLU A 35 -12.45 -1.16 16.14
C GLU A 35 -11.66 -0.84 17.41
N HIS A 36 -12.31 -0.36 18.47
CA HIS A 36 -11.65 0.01 19.73
C HIS A 36 -10.47 1.00 19.57
N GLY A 37 -10.56 1.91 18.59
CA GLY A 37 -9.47 2.84 18.28
C GLY A 37 -8.30 2.24 17.49
N LEU A 38 -8.41 0.97 17.07
CA LEU A 38 -7.42 0.29 16.25
C LEU A 38 -7.91 0.16 14.81
N PHE A 39 -6.98 0.23 13.86
CA PHE A 39 -7.24 -0.06 12.46
C PHE A 39 -7.36 -1.56 12.24
N VAL A 40 -8.53 -2.01 11.79
CA VAL A 40 -8.76 -3.40 11.42
C VAL A 40 -8.85 -3.51 9.90
N LEU A 41 -7.86 -4.17 9.31
CA LEU A 41 -7.80 -4.41 7.88
C LEU A 41 -8.79 -5.50 7.46
N THR A 42 -9.48 -5.28 6.36
CA THR A 42 -10.43 -6.24 5.79
C THR A 42 -9.74 -7.24 4.86
N ALA A 43 -10.48 -8.27 4.46
CA ALA A 43 -10.02 -9.22 3.45
C ALA A 43 -9.74 -8.54 2.10
N HIS A 44 -10.50 -7.49 1.75
CA HIS A 44 -10.34 -6.74 0.50
C HIS A 44 -8.96 -6.09 0.43
N TYR A 45 -8.54 -5.39 1.49
CA TYR A 45 -7.22 -4.78 1.54
C TYR A 45 -6.10 -5.84 1.52
N LEU A 46 -6.25 -6.93 2.28
CA LEU A 46 -5.27 -8.00 2.32
C LEU A 46 -5.10 -8.72 0.98
N LEU A 47 -6.17 -8.78 0.17
CA LEU A 47 -6.14 -9.28 -1.20
C LEU A 47 -5.46 -8.27 -2.14
N LYS A 48 -5.84 -6.98 -2.06
CA LYS A 48 -5.28 -5.86 -2.84
C LYS A 48 -3.76 -5.71 -2.65
N ARG A 49 -3.23 -6.08 -1.48
CA ARG A 49 -1.78 -6.13 -1.18
C ARG A 49 -1.03 -7.17 -2.03
N GLY A 50 -1.72 -8.22 -2.49
CA GLY A 50 -1.16 -9.19 -3.44
C GLY A 50 -0.26 -10.27 -2.84
N TYR A 51 -0.14 -10.39 -1.51
CA TYR A 51 0.63 -11.49 -0.89
C TYR A 51 0.09 -11.91 0.48
N CYS A 52 0.27 -13.19 0.84
CA CYS A 52 -0.02 -13.73 2.18
C CYS A 52 1.21 -13.56 3.09
N CYS A 53 1.02 -12.98 4.29
CA CYS A 53 2.10 -12.85 5.28
C CYS A 53 2.22 -14.05 6.23
N LYS A 54 1.31 -15.03 6.15
CA LYS A 54 1.28 -16.24 7.00
C LYS A 54 1.15 -16.00 8.52
N ASN A 55 0.74 -14.80 8.95
CA ASN A 55 0.55 -14.45 10.36
C ASN A 55 -0.81 -14.87 10.95
N GLY A 56 -1.60 -15.69 10.25
CA GLY A 56 -2.89 -16.16 10.75
C GLY A 56 -3.95 -15.06 10.96
N CYS A 57 -3.95 -14.00 10.14
CA CYS A 57 -4.87 -12.86 10.30
C CYS A 57 -6.35 -13.29 10.36
N ARG A 58 -7.16 -12.55 11.13
CA ARG A 58 -8.61 -12.77 11.26
C ARG A 58 -9.34 -12.72 9.92
N HIS A 59 -9.05 -11.71 9.10
CA HIS A 59 -9.66 -11.51 7.77
C HIS A 59 -8.78 -12.05 6.63
N CYS A 60 -7.96 -13.08 6.87
CA CYS A 60 -7.04 -13.60 5.86
C CYS A 60 -7.81 -14.18 4.66
N PRO A 61 -7.66 -13.62 3.44
CA PRO A 61 -8.34 -14.13 2.24
C PRO A 61 -7.76 -15.46 1.72
N TYR A 62 -6.71 -15.99 2.35
CA TYR A 62 -5.98 -17.19 1.90
C TYR A 62 -6.21 -18.43 2.78
N ARG A 63 -7.10 -18.38 3.78
CA ARG A 63 -7.25 -19.43 4.81
C ARG A 63 -7.84 -20.74 4.28
N GLU A 64 -8.73 -20.69 3.29
CA GLU A 64 -9.54 -21.86 2.87
C GLU A 64 -8.88 -22.73 1.78
N LYS A 65 -7.59 -22.57 1.49
CA LYS A 65 -6.89 -23.40 0.47
C LYS A 65 -6.49 -24.81 0.95
N GLU A 66 -7.23 -25.39 1.89
CA GLU A 66 -6.99 -26.74 2.40
C GLU A 66 -8.25 -27.62 2.35
N ILE A 67 -8.93 -27.64 1.20
CA ILE A 67 -9.91 -28.69 0.89
C ILE A 67 -9.21 -29.71 -0.01
N GLY A 68 -8.41 -30.61 0.58
CA GLY A 68 -7.61 -31.51 -0.23
C GLY A 68 -6.81 -32.59 0.48
N THR A 69 -7.25 -33.16 1.60
CA THR A 69 -6.84 -34.53 2.04
C THR A 69 -7.74 -35.03 3.17
N SER A 70 -8.89 -35.62 2.84
CA SER A 70 -9.48 -36.72 3.65
C SER A 70 -10.61 -37.40 2.86
N LEU A 71 -10.29 -38.04 1.74
CA LEU A 71 -11.14 -39.07 1.13
C LEU A 71 -10.25 -40.14 0.48
N THR A 72 -9.53 -40.88 1.32
CA THR A 72 -9.19 -42.31 1.17
C THR A 72 -8.80 -42.83 2.53
#